data_AF-A0A8H5ZX09-F1
#
_entry.id   AF-A0A8H5ZX09-F1
#
_cell.length_a   1.000
_cell.length_b   1.000
_cell.length_c   1.000
_cell.angle_alpha   90.00
_cell.angle_beta   90.00
_cell.angle_gamma   90.00
#
_symmetry.space_group_name_H-M   'P 1'
#
loop_
_entity.id
_entity.type
_entity.pdbx_description
1 polymer ?
#
loop_
_entity_poly.entity_id
_entity_poly.type
_entity_poly.pdbx_seq_one_letter_code
_entity_poly.pdbx_strand_id
1 'polypeptide(L)'
;MVSRKRGPPSSETQPPKRARAHSSEATQRLPPSPACPGAVKTRDRGSLSKIPPGSDIFEAFAKVRADKDLTDEEAFLELLTTYDIPLSILSQISTKKLEASFSNTTYKQIAPYVWLDPNGAGRDILHLNVFRSRIPTGMFHDIVHDVEDALTQYGPIDSHDNEEARSRFISSLFNRIVCLFKSVIVNKPETLLESKFTRRGRIVHHFIALDSVSIVFFEVKKIWTMGKSGLDIKGQVLAECAACDYANLKEGHWVPILAILCDGNNFEFFVFDSSDKVIHSSGRIIGIIVAERGDHADLLASTKRTCEYLFDWFIMGYINSLRSFGQQSSNRSRVKKRVSTDQWESALTAADTAHWFLRGAAEAAENGKLEDAEIMASYGIEKLKVSVSQIPRQPLYERNLESLWDGSKPLEEALSDRKIF
;
A
#
# COMPACT_ATOMS: atom_id res chain seq x y z
N MET A 1 18.71 -62.49 -54.92
CA MET A 1 17.76 -61.72 -54.10
C MET A 1 18.19 -61.79 -52.64
N VAL A 2 18.87 -60.76 -52.14
CA VAL A 2 19.29 -60.65 -50.73
C VAL A 2 19.14 -59.19 -50.31
N SER A 3 18.39 -59.00 -49.23
CA SER A 3 17.93 -57.73 -48.67
C SER A 3 19.09 -56.91 -48.06
N ARG A 4 19.19 -55.62 -48.43
CA ARG A 4 20.16 -54.66 -47.84
C ARG A 4 19.45 -53.80 -46.78
N LYS A 5 19.87 -53.97 -45.53
CA LYS A 5 19.56 -53.10 -44.38
C LYS A 5 20.22 -51.72 -44.56
N ARG A 6 19.48 -50.64 -44.29
CA ARG A 6 19.98 -49.26 -44.18
C ARG A 6 20.65 -49.06 -42.82
N GLY A 7 21.86 -48.48 -42.83
CA GLY A 7 22.54 -47.94 -41.64
C GLY A 7 22.07 -46.53 -41.28
N PRO A 8 22.37 -46.05 -40.06
CA PRO A 8 21.89 -44.77 -39.53
C PRO A 8 22.73 -43.57 -40.02
N PRO A 9 22.15 -42.35 -40.04
CA PRO A 9 22.84 -41.15 -40.47
C PRO A 9 23.71 -40.50 -39.38
N SER A 10 24.63 -39.69 -39.87
CA SER A 10 25.76 -39.04 -39.24
C SER A 10 25.44 -37.89 -38.28
N SER A 11 26.33 -37.77 -37.29
CA SER A 11 26.70 -36.64 -36.43
C SER A 11 26.24 -35.24 -36.82
N GLU A 12 25.47 -34.61 -35.91
CA GLU A 12 25.41 -33.15 -35.75
C GLU A 12 25.98 -32.73 -34.39
N THR A 13 26.64 -31.58 -34.44
CA THR A 13 27.58 -30.96 -33.52
C THR A 13 26.93 -30.54 -32.19
N GLN A 14 27.47 -30.99 -31.05
CA GLN A 14 27.08 -30.50 -29.72
C GLN A 14 27.73 -29.15 -29.41
N PRO A 15 26.97 -28.13 -28.95
CA PRO A 15 27.53 -26.95 -28.30
C PRO A 15 27.92 -27.25 -26.84
N PRO A 16 28.84 -26.47 -26.23
CA PRO A 16 29.53 -26.87 -25.01
C PRO A 16 28.63 -26.87 -23.78
N LYS A 17 28.81 -27.88 -22.93
CA LYS A 17 28.23 -27.99 -21.58
C LYS A 17 28.56 -26.72 -20.78
N ARG A 18 27.57 -25.85 -20.60
CA ARG A 18 27.58 -24.83 -19.56
C ARG A 18 27.60 -25.53 -18.20
N ALA A 19 28.62 -25.22 -17.42
CA ALA A 19 28.76 -25.65 -16.03
C ALA A 19 27.46 -25.38 -15.27
N ARG A 20 26.90 -26.43 -14.66
CA ARG A 20 25.89 -26.30 -13.61
C ARG A 20 26.58 -25.59 -12.45
N ALA A 21 26.33 -24.29 -12.33
CA ALA A 21 26.45 -23.63 -11.04
C ALA A 21 25.47 -24.32 -10.11
N HIS A 22 25.98 -24.94 -9.06
CA HIS A 22 25.19 -25.38 -7.93
C HIS A 22 24.38 -24.18 -7.43
N SER A 23 23.08 -24.16 -7.72
CA SER A 23 22.15 -23.25 -7.08
C SER A 23 22.15 -23.60 -5.59
N SER A 24 22.75 -22.74 -4.78
CA SER A 24 22.46 -22.69 -3.35
C SER A 24 20.94 -22.69 -3.18
N GLU A 25 20.44 -23.49 -2.24
CA GLU A 25 19.04 -23.57 -1.81
C GLU A 25 18.30 -22.25 -2.07
N ALA A 26 17.52 -22.24 -3.14
CA ALA A 26 16.81 -21.07 -3.59
C ALA A 26 15.81 -20.69 -2.51
N THR A 27 15.98 -19.51 -1.93
CA THR A 27 15.01 -18.79 -1.10
C THR A 27 13.60 -19.10 -1.60
N GLN A 28 12.82 -19.90 -0.88
CA GLN A 28 11.47 -20.24 -1.28
C GLN A 28 10.65 -18.94 -1.23
N ARG A 29 10.30 -18.41 -2.40
CA ARG A 29 9.52 -17.18 -2.53
C ARG A 29 8.04 -17.51 -2.58
N LEU A 30 7.22 -16.71 -1.90
CA LEU A 30 5.78 -16.74 -2.08
C LEU A 30 5.45 -16.53 -3.57
N PRO A 31 4.42 -17.20 -4.10
CA PRO A 31 4.00 -16.99 -5.48
C PRO A 31 3.55 -15.53 -5.67
N PRO A 32 3.83 -14.93 -6.84
CA PRO A 32 3.34 -13.60 -7.18
C PRO A 32 1.81 -13.50 -7.03
N SER A 33 1.34 -12.36 -6.55
CA SER A 33 -0.09 -12.03 -6.47
C SER A 33 -0.34 -10.63 -7.06
N PRO A 34 -1.59 -10.23 -7.33
CA PRO A 34 -1.87 -8.86 -7.77
C PRO A 34 -1.32 -7.79 -6.82
N ALA A 35 -1.44 -8.00 -5.51
CA ALA A 35 -0.93 -7.08 -4.49
C ALA A 35 0.60 -7.09 -4.36
N CYS A 36 1.28 -8.17 -4.76
CA CYS A 36 2.74 -8.31 -4.71
C CYS A 36 3.24 -9.09 -5.95
N PRO A 37 3.34 -8.44 -7.11
CA PRO A 37 3.53 -9.11 -8.40
C PRO A 37 4.93 -9.69 -8.64
N GLY A 38 5.84 -9.56 -7.68
CA GLY A 38 7.18 -10.15 -7.75
C GLY A 38 8.19 -9.40 -8.64
N ALA A 39 7.72 -8.50 -9.51
CA ALA A 39 8.55 -7.73 -10.42
C ALA A 39 8.00 -6.32 -10.63
N VAL A 40 8.89 -5.37 -10.95
CA VAL A 40 8.50 -4.03 -11.41
C VAL A 40 8.01 -4.14 -12.85
N LYS A 41 6.79 -3.67 -13.12
CA LYS A 41 6.23 -3.66 -14.47
C LYS A 41 6.46 -2.32 -15.16
N THR A 42 6.37 -2.34 -16.49
CA THR A 42 6.41 -1.14 -17.32
C THR A 42 5.00 -0.72 -17.69
N ARG A 43 4.63 0.52 -17.37
CA ARG A 43 3.36 1.09 -17.84
C ARG A 43 3.47 1.47 -19.30
N ASP A 44 2.44 1.13 -20.07
CA ASP A 44 2.21 1.78 -21.34
C ASP A 44 1.88 3.26 -21.07
N ARG A 45 2.75 4.15 -21.54
CA ARG A 45 2.67 5.58 -21.23
C ARG A 45 1.54 6.29 -21.97
N GLY A 46 0.99 5.67 -23.02
CA GLY A 46 0.27 6.40 -24.04
C GLY A 46 1.12 7.57 -24.59
N SER A 47 0.53 8.39 -25.45
CA SER A 47 1.13 9.66 -25.86
C SER A 47 0.43 10.80 -25.13
N LEU A 48 0.81 11.02 -23.86
CA LEU A 48 0.36 12.22 -23.14
C LEU A 48 0.86 13.46 -23.88
N SER A 49 -0.03 14.41 -24.09
CA SER A 49 0.29 15.68 -24.75
C SER A 49 0.93 16.65 -23.77
N LYS A 50 1.78 17.56 -24.25
CA LYS A 50 2.17 18.72 -23.45
C LYS A 50 1.04 19.73 -23.47
N ILE A 51 0.87 20.48 -22.37
CA ILE A 51 0.00 21.65 -22.38
C ILE A 51 0.48 22.61 -23.48
N PRO A 52 -0.41 23.14 -24.33
CA PRO A 52 -0.04 24.06 -25.41
C PRO A 52 0.80 25.24 -24.89
N PRO A 53 1.86 25.66 -25.60
CA PRO A 53 2.65 26.83 -25.22
C PRO A 53 1.76 28.07 -25.10
N GLY A 54 1.79 28.74 -23.95
CA GLY A 54 1.00 29.95 -23.68
C GLY A 54 -0.33 29.70 -22.98
N SER A 55 -0.81 28.46 -22.90
CA SER A 55 -1.94 28.11 -22.03
C SER A 55 -1.45 27.74 -20.64
N ASP A 56 -2.11 28.27 -19.62
CA ASP A 56 -1.91 27.77 -18.25
C ASP A 56 -2.73 26.50 -18.01
N ILE A 57 -2.48 25.85 -16.88
CA ILE A 57 -3.15 24.60 -16.55
C ILE A 57 -4.64 24.77 -16.23
N PHE A 58 -5.05 25.95 -15.77
CA PHE A 58 -6.46 26.25 -15.50
C PHE A 58 -7.23 26.48 -16.79
N GLU A 59 -6.61 27.09 -17.80
CA GLU A 59 -7.16 27.19 -19.15
C GLU A 59 -7.30 25.81 -19.79
N ALA A 60 -6.27 24.95 -19.66
CA ALA A 60 -6.34 23.58 -20.14
C ALA A 60 -7.46 22.79 -19.45
N PHE A 61 -7.60 22.94 -18.13
CA PHE A 61 -8.67 22.34 -17.34
C PHE A 61 -10.06 22.86 -17.76
N ALA A 62 -10.23 24.18 -17.82
CA ALA A 62 -11.49 24.81 -18.20
C ALA A 62 -11.90 24.41 -19.63
N LYS A 63 -10.93 24.30 -20.54
CA LYS A 63 -11.16 23.81 -21.89
C LYS A 63 -11.59 22.35 -21.90
N VAL A 64 -10.88 21.45 -21.21
CA VAL A 64 -11.27 20.03 -21.12
C VAL A 64 -12.68 19.89 -20.54
N ARG A 65 -12.97 20.66 -19.49
CA ARG A 65 -14.29 20.69 -18.85
C ARG A 65 -15.38 21.14 -19.82
N ALA A 66 -15.16 22.23 -20.55
CA ALA A 66 -16.14 22.80 -21.47
C ALA A 66 -16.32 21.97 -22.74
N ASP A 67 -15.24 21.45 -23.33
CA ASP A 67 -15.26 20.68 -24.58
C ASP A 67 -16.06 19.38 -24.46
N LYS A 68 -16.10 18.81 -23.25
CA LYS A 68 -16.71 17.50 -22.96
C LYS A 68 -17.89 17.55 -21.97
N ASP A 69 -18.28 18.75 -21.52
CA ASP A 69 -19.33 18.97 -20.51
C ASP A 69 -19.15 18.11 -19.24
N LEU A 70 -17.95 18.17 -18.66
CA LEU A 70 -17.54 17.33 -17.53
C LEU A 70 -17.75 18.02 -16.16
N THR A 71 -17.89 17.24 -15.09
CA THR A 71 -17.72 17.77 -13.73
C THR A 71 -16.26 18.13 -13.45
N ASP A 72 -15.99 18.83 -12.34
CA ASP A 72 -14.63 19.23 -11.99
C ASP A 72 -13.70 18.02 -11.74
N GLU A 73 -14.22 16.96 -11.13
CA GLU A 73 -13.49 15.71 -10.88
C GLU A 73 -13.21 14.97 -12.19
N GLU A 74 -14.19 14.86 -13.08
CA GLU A 74 -14.02 14.23 -14.39
C GLU A 74 -13.04 15.01 -15.26
N ALA A 75 -13.16 16.34 -15.29
CA ALA A 75 -12.23 17.20 -16.01
C ALA A 75 -10.81 17.07 -15.46
N PHE A 76 -10.66 16.88 -14.14
CA PHE A 76 -9.35 16.67 -13.53
C PHE A 76 -8.74 15.33 -13.98
N LEU A 77 -9.51 14.24 -13.93
CA LEU A 77 -9.05 12.94 -14.37
C LEU A 77 -8.72 12.92 -15.87
N GLU A 78 -9.57 13.53 -16.69
CA GLU A 78 -9.34 13.70 -18.12
C GLU A 78 -8.09 14.54 -18.38
N LEU A 79 -7.84 15.57 -17.57
CA LEU A 79 -6.62 16.36 -17.65
C LEU A 79 -5.38 15.49 -17.37
N LEU A 80 -5.43 14.61 -16.36
CA LEU A 80 -4.34 13.70 -16.01
C LEU A 80 -4.09 12.62 -17.09
N THR A 81 -5.14 12.15 -17.77
CA THR A 81 -5.02 11.17 -18.85
C THR A 81 -4.69 11.79 -20.20
N THR A 82 -4.88 13.10 -20.37
CA THR A 82 -4.58 13.82 -21.61
C THR A 82 -3.19 14.45 -21.59
N TYR A 83 -2.78 15.05 -20.46
CA TYR A 83 -1.60 15.90 -20.38
C TYR A 83 -0.49 15.37 -19.45
N ASP A 84 0.76 15.56 -19.89
CA ASP A 84 1.95 15.29 -19.09
C ASP A 84 2.22 16.46 -18.12
N ILE A 85 1.54 16.46 -16.97
CA ILE A 85 1.62 17.54 -15.99
C ILE A 85 2.62 17.22 -14.87
N PRO A 86 3.59 18.11 -14.56
CA PRO A 86 4.44 17.99 -13.38
C PRO A 86 3.67 18.09 -12.05
N LEU A 87 4.07 17.32 -11.03
CA LEU A 87 3.45 17.39 -9.68
C LEU A 87 3.55 18.77 -9.03
N SER A 88 4.62 19.51 -9.31
CA SER A 88 4.80 20.89 -8.85
C SER A 88 3.76 21.87 -9.41
N ILE A 89 3.14 21.54 -10.55
CA ILE A 89 2.05 22.33 -11.15
C ILE A 89 0.70 21.83 -10.62
N LEU A 90 0.51 20.51 -10.45
CA LEU A 90 -0.71 19.95 -9.83
C LEU A 90 -0.94 20.44 -8.40
N SER A 91 0.11 20.51 -7.59
CA SER A 91 0.04 21.06 -6.23
C SER A 91 -0.36 22.55 -6.22
N GLN A 92 -0.05 23.32 -7.26
CA GLN A 92 -0.51 24.69 -7.40
C GLN A 92 -2.00 24.79 -7.73
N ILE A 93 -2.56 23.81 -8.47
CA ILE A 93 -3.98 23.75 -8.79
C ILE A 93 -4.82 23.55 -7.52
N SER A 94 -4.42 22.55 -6.72
CA SER A 94 -5.06 22.20 -5.46
C SER A 94 -5.01 23.35 -4.44
N THR A 95 -3.90 24.09 -4.38
CA THR A 95 -3.74 25.18 -3.41
C THR A 95 -4.40 26.50 -3.82
N LYS A 96 -4.65 26.74 -5.12
CA LYS A 96 -5.00 28.10 -5.60
C LYS A 96 -6.39 28.31 -6.18
N LYS A 97 -7.18 27.31 -6.63
CA LYS A 97 -8.49 27.62 -7.28
C LYS A 97 -9.44 26.49 -7.64
N LEU A 98 -9.03 25.22 -7.67
CA LEU A 98 -9.96 24.14 -8.01
C LEU A 98 -10.64 23.60 -6.75
N GLU A 99 -11.96 23.68 -6.69
CA GLU A 99 -12.78 23.01 -5.67
C GLU A 99 -12.99 21.51 -5.99
N ALA A 100 -12.17 20.91 -6.84
CA ALA A 100 -12.28 19.50 -7.18
C ALA A 100 -11.97 18.63 -5.96
N SER A 101 -12.89 17.73 -5.63
CA SER A 101 -12.73 16.76 -4.54
C SER A 101 -13.29 15.42 -4.96
N PHE A 102 -12.51 14.35 -4.78
CA PHE A 102 -12.99 13.00 -5.02
C PHE A 102 -14.08 12.54 -4.03
N SER A 103 -14.39 13.34 -3.00
CA SER A 103 -15.48 13.05 -2.05
C SER A 103 -16.86 12.93 -2.67
N ASN A 104 -17.09 13.57 -3.82
CA ASN A 104 -18.38 13.57 -4.50
C ASN A 104 -18.37 12.77 -5.81
N THR A 105 -17.26 12.12 -6.15
CA THR A 105 -17.14 11.33 -7.38
C THR A 105 -18.01 10.08 -7.30
N THR A 106 -18.85 9.88 -8.31
CA THR A 106 -19.64 8.65 -8.46
C THR A 106 -18.84 7.59 -9.20
N TYR A 107 -19.22 6.32 -9.03
CA TYR A 107 -18.58 5.21 -9.77
C TYR A 107 -18.65 5.39 -11.28
N LYS A 108 -19.81 5.84 -11.78
CA LYS A 108 -20.04 6.00 -13.22
C LYS A 108 -19.09 7.02 -13.85
N GLN A 109 -18.73 8.06 -13.11
CA GLN A 109 -17.81 9.11 -13.55
C GLN A 109 -16.37 8.60 -13.60
N ILE A 110 -15.91 7.86 -12.58
CA ILE A 110 -14.52 7.41 -12.51
C ILE A 110 -14.23 6.16 -13.36
N ALA A 111 -15.20 5.25 -13.49
CA ALA A 111 -15.00 3.93 -14.10
C ALA A 111 -14.28 3.97 -15.47
N PRO A 112 -14.62 4.88 -16.41
CA PRO A 112 -13.93 4.97 -17.71
C PRO A 112 -12.43 5.30 -17.58
N TYR A 113 -12.03 6.03 -16.54
CA TYR A 113 -10.64 6.45 -16.32
C TYR A 113 -9.81 5.39 -15.59
N VAL A 114 -10.46 4.36 -15.05
CA VAL A 114 -9.83 3.26 -14.31
C VAL A 114 -10.12 1.90 -14.95
N TRP A 115 -10.40 1.91 -16.25
CA TRP A 115 -10.57 0.73 -17.11
C TRP A 115 -11.74 -0.18 -16.72
N LEU A 116 -12.77 0.42 -16.14
CA LEU A 116 -14.01 -0.26 -15.78
C LEU A 116 -15.19 0.23 -16.64
N ASP A 117 -16.20 -0.62 -16.80
CA ASP A 117 -17.47 -0.29 -17.41
C ASP A 117 -18.31 0.57 -16.45
N PRO A 118 -18.64 1.82 -16.82
CA PRO A 118 -19.49 2.69 -16.01
C PRO A 118 -20.89 2.10 -15.74
N ASN A 119 -21.37 1.17 -16.56
CA ASN A 119 -22.64 0.47 -16.38
C ASN A 119 -22.46 -0.94 -15.77
N GLY A 120 -21.21 -1.37 -15.55
CA GLY A 120 -20.84 -2.67 -14.99
C GLY A 120 -21.13 -2.80 -13.51
N ALA A 121 -21.28 -1.67 -12.81
CA ALA A 121 -21.55 -1.60 -11.37
C ALA A 121 -20.57 -2.42 -10.51
N GLY A 122 -19.29 -2.42 -10.90
CA GLY A 122 -18.20 -3.13 -10.22
C GLY A 122 -18.15 -4.64 -10.50
N ARG A 123 -18.99 -5.19 -11.39
CA ARG A 123 -18.97 -6.63 -11.75
C ARG A 123 -17.75 -7.04 -12.56
N ASP A 124 -17.10 -6.06 -13.17
CA ASP A 124 -15.87 -6.15 -13.95
C ASP A 124 -14.61 -5.95 -13.10
N ILE A 125 -14.77 -5.70 -11.79
CA ILE A 125 -13.65 -5.75 -10.83
C ILE A 125 -13.30 -7.21 -10.55
N LEU A 126 -12.01 -7.54 -10.69
CA LEU A 126 -11.53 -8.91 -10.52
C LEU A 126 -11.48 -9.31 -9.04
N HIS A 127 -11.66 -10.59 -8.78
CA HIS A 127 -11.54 -11.10 -7.41
C HIS A 127 -10.10 -11.01 -6.90
N LEU A 128 -9.96 -10.81 -5.59
CA LEU A 128 -8.72 -10.74 -4.84
C LEU A 128 -8.75 -11.67 -3.64
N ASN A 129 -7.76 -12.55 -3.55
CA ASN A 129 -7.51 -13.30 -2.33
C ASN A 129 -6.69 -12.44 -1.35
N VAL A 130 -7.14 -12.34 -0.11
CA VAL A 130 -6.46 -11.63 0.97
C VAL A 130 -5.93 -12.65 1.97
N PHE A 131 -4.67 -12.47 2.38
CA PHE A 131 -3.96 -13.40 3.25
C PHE A 131 -3.56 -12.71 4.55
N ARG A 132 -3.25 -13.52 5.56
CA ARG A 132 -2.79 -13.05 6.86
C ARG A 132 -1.29 -13.21 6.96
N SER A 133 -0.61 -12.16 7.41
CA SER A 133 0.76 -12.24 7.91
C SER A 133 0.68 -12.24 9.43
N ARG A 134 1.10 -13.35 10.07
CA ARG A 134 0.90 -13.54 11.52
C ARG A 134 1.73 -12.55 12.32
N ILE A 135 1.07 -11.87 13.26
CA ILE A 135 1.73 -10.99 14.24
C ILE A 135 2.12 -11.82 15.47
N PRO A 136 3.37 -11.74 15.99
CA PRO A 136 3.74 -12.42 17.23
C PRO A 136 2.89 -11.98 18.42
N THR A 137 2.75 -12.86 19.40
CA THR A 137 1.91 -12.66 20.58
C THR A 137 2.29 -11.41 21.37
N GLY A 138 3.59 -11.18 21.60
CA GLY A 138 4.07 -10.00 22.33
C GLY A 138 3.68 -8.68 21.65
N MET A 139 3.89 -8.57 20.34
CA MET A 139 3.48 -7.39 19.58
C MET A 139 1.95 -7.25 19.52
N PHE A 140 1.22 -8.36 19.47
CA PHE A 140 -0.24 -8.30 19.48
C PHE A 140 -0.79 -7.80 20.82
N HIS A 141 -0.15 -8.14 21.94
CA HIS A 141 -0.50 -7.61 23.26
C HIS A 141 -0.42 -6.07 23.30
N ASP A 142 0.63 -5.49 22.71
CA ASP A 142 0.76 -4.03 22.59
C ASP A 142 -0.36 -3.41 21.74
N ILE A 143 -0.75 -4.08 20.65
CA ILE A 143 -1.88 -3.64 19.82
C ILE A 143 -3.19 -3.70 20.60
N VAL A 144 -3.40 -4.74 21.42
CA VAL A 144 -4.60 -4.86 22.25
C VAL A 144 -4.69 -3.68 23.22
N HIS A 145 -3.60 -3.29 23.86
CA HIS A 145 -3.58 -2.09 24.71
C HIS A 145 -3.91 -0.81 23.94
N ASP A 146 -3.35 -0.62 22.75
CA ASP A 146 -3.69 0.54 21.91
C ASP A 146 -5.20 0.54 21.54
N VAL A 147 -5.80 -0.64 21.34
CA VAL A 147 -7.24 -0.81 21.06
C VAL A 147 -8.08 -0.52 22.31
N GLU A 148 -7.69 -1.00 23.49
CA GLU A 148 -8.34 -0.71 24.76
C GLU A 148 -8.34 0.78 25.09
N ASP A 149 -7.20 1.44 24.87
CA ASP A 149 -7.07 2.89 25.01
C ASP A 149 -8.02 3.63 24.06
N ALA A 150 -8.09 3.19 22.80
CA ALA A 150 -9.00 3.77 21.81
C ALA A 150 -10.47 3.55 22.18
N LEU A 151 -10.84 2.36 22.68
CA LEU A 151 -12.20 2.08 23.17
C LEU A 151 -12.56 2.94 24.38
N THR A 152 -11.60 3.14 25.28
CA THR A 152 -11.78 3.99 26.47
C THR A 152 -11.95 5.46 26.08
N GLN A 153 -11.17 5.94 25.10
CA GLN A 153 -11.16 7.33 24.68
C GLN A 153 -12.35 7.71 23.78
N TYR A 154 -12.72 6.84 22.84
CA TYR A 154 -13.70 7.14 21.80
C TYR A 154 -15.01 6.35 21.95
N GLY A 155 -15.08 5.42 22.90
CA GLY A 155 -16.18 4.47 23.02
C GLY A 155 -16.11 3.33 22.00
N PRO A 156 -17.06 2.37 22.05
CA PRO A 156 -17.17 1.31 21.07
C PRO A 156 -17.42 1.86 19.67
N ILE A 157 -17.01 1.14 18.62
CA ILE A 157 -17.06 1.64 17.24
C ILE A 157 -18.45 2.05 16.76
N ASP A 158 -19.49 1.36 17.26
CA ASP A 158 -20.89 1.65 16.95
C ASP A 158 -21.39 2.98 17.54
N SER A 159 -20.69 3.51 18.56
CA SER A 159 -20.97 4.82 19.16
C SER A 159 -20.28 5.99 18.45
N HIS A 160 -19.45 5.74 17.44
CA HIS A 160 -18.71 6.81 16.75
C HIS A 160 -19.61 7.59 15.79
N ASP A 161 -19.83 8.87 16.11
CA ASP A 161 -20.76 9.72 15.36
C ASP A 161 -20.23 10.26 14.03
N ASN A 162 -18.93 10.14 13.75
CA ASN A 162 -18.30 10.65 12.54
C ASN A 162 -17.10 9.80 12.10
N GLU A 163 -16.60 10.07 10.88
CA GLU A 163 -15.49 9.35 10.26
C GLU A 163 -14.16 9.61 10.97
N GLU A 164 -13.97 10.80 11.56
CA GLU A 164 -12.76 11.16 12.30
C GLU A 164 -12.56 10.31 13.56
N ALA A 165 -13.58 10.16 14.40
CA ALA A 165 -13.53 9.30 15.59
C ALA A 165 -13.24 7.84 15.20
N ARG A 166 -13.92 7.36 14.15
CA ARG A 166 -13.72 6.01 13.62
C ARG A 166 -12.32 5.81 13.07
N SER A 167 -11.78 6.77 12.32
CA SER A 167 -10.41 6.72 11.80
C SER A 167 -9.37 6.70 12.92
N ARG A 168 -9.56 7.48 14.00
CA ARG A 168 -8.69 7.44 15.18
C ARG A 168 -8.69 6.07 15.84
N PHE A 169 -9.87 5.46 16.01
CA PHE A 169 -9.97 4.09 16.49
C PHE A 169 -9.26 3.10 15.54
N ILE A 170 -9.52 3.17 14.23
CA ILE A 170 -8.90 2.27 13.24
C ILE A 170 -7.38 2.39 13.23
N SER A 171 -6.84 3.55 13.59
CA SER A 171 -5.39 3.75 13.70
C SER A 171 -4.73 2.86 14.75
N SER A 172 -5.43 2.54 15.86
CA SER A 172 -4.87 1.64 16.89
C SER A 172 -4.58 0.24 16.35
N LEU A 173 -5.29 -0.19 15.31
CA LEU A 173 -5.08 -1.50 14.68
C LEU A 173 -3.75 -1.60 13.91
N PHE A 174 -3.18 -0.48 13.45
CA PHE A 174 -1.99 -0.49 12.61
C PHE A 174 -0.83 0.36 13.09
N ASN A 175 -0.98 1.17 14.15
CA ASN A 175 0.11 2.04 14.64
C ASN A 175 1.38 1.23 14.94
N ARG A 176 1.27 0.15 15.72
CA ARG A 176 2.41 -0.74 16.02
C ARG A 176 2.98 -1.40 14.77
N ILE A 177 2.12 -1.76 13.81
CA ILE A 177 2.54 -2.34 12.53
C ILE A 177 3.40 -1.36 11.74
N VAL A 178 2.93 -0.12 11.57
CA VAL A 178 3.63 0.92 10.83
C VAL A 178 4.95 1.29 11.51
N CYS A 179 5.01 1.27 12.84
CA CYS A 179 6.24 1.52 13.60
C CYS A 179 7.36 0.49 13.31
N LEU A 180 7.06 -0.72 12.87
CA LEU A 180 8.08 -1.71 12.46
C LEU A 180 8.97 -1.22 11.31
N PHE A 181 8.44 -0.32 10.48
CA PHE A 181 9.13 0.22 9.33
C PHE A 181 10.01 1.43 9.68
N LYS A 182 10.13 1.84 10.95
CA LYS A 182 11.03 2.91 11.42
C LYS A 182 11.02 4.18 10.54
N SER A 183 9.84 4.74 10.29
CA SER A 183 9.66 5.93 9.45
C SER A 183 10.11 5.80 7.99
N VAL A 184 10.40 4.59 7.52
CA VAL A 184 10.50 4.28 6.08
C VAL A 184 9.13 4.37 5.44
N ILE A 185 8.09 3.93 6.15
CA ILE A 185 6.70 4.14 5.79
C ILE A 185 6.14 5.18 6.75
N VAL A 186 5.57 6.25 6.21
CA VAL A 186 4.97 7.33 6.99
C VAL A 186 3.54 7.54 6.52
N ASN A 187 2.62 7.67 7.47
CA ASN A 187 1.28 8.13 7.20
C ASN A 187 1.31 9.65 6.99
N LYS A 188 0.95 10.11 5.80
CA LYS A 188 0.65 11.51 5.52
C LYS A 188 -0.86 11.63 5.35
N PRO A 189 -1.60 12.23 6.28
CA PRO A 189 -3.06 12.32 6.18
C PRO A 189 -3.56 13.33 5.11
N GLU A 190 -2.80 13.52 4.03
CA GLU A 190 -3.03 14.49 2.96
C GLU A 190 -3.30 13.78 1.64
N THR A 191 -4.39 14.14 0.97
CA THR A 191 -4.75 13.68 -0.38
C THR A 191 -4.01 14.50 -1.44
N LEU A 192 -3.85 13.95 -2.65
CA LEU A 192 -3.20 14.66 -3.76
C LEU A 192 -3.99 15.91 -4.21
N LEU A 193 -5.31 15.88 -4.04
CA LEU A 193 -6.20 17.03 -4.16
C LEU A 193 -6.59 17.50 -2.77
N GLU A 194 -5.88 18.49 -2.25
CA GLU A 194 -6.35 19.24 -1.10
C GLU A 194 -7.36 20.28 -1.56
N SER A 195 -8.59 20.22 -1.06
CA SER A 195 -9.44 21.40 -1.02
C SER A 195 -9.62 21.79 0.46
N LYS A 196 -9.56 23.08 0.77
CA LYS A 196 -9.79 23.59 2.14
C LYS A 196 -11.17 23.19 2.70
N PHE A 197 -12.10 22.78 1.85
CA PHE A 197 -13.47 22.42 2.22
C PHE A 197 -13.64 20.96 2.68
N THR A 198 -12.76 20.03 2.27
CA THR A 198 -12.95 18.58 2.52
C THR A 198 -12.42 18.07 3.86
N ARG A 199 -11.71 18.91 4.63
CA ARG A 199 -11.09 18.53 5.92
C ARG A 199 -12.03 18.63 7.14
N ARG A 200 -13.29 19.03 7.00
CA ARG A 200 -14.20 19.10 8.17
C ARG A 200 -14.68 17.69 8.58
N GLY A 201 -13.89 17.02 9.41
CA GLY A 201 -14.32 15.80 10.13
C GLY A 201 -13.96 14.46 9.49
N ARG A 202 -12.95 14.41 8.60
CA ARG A 202 -12.48 13.18 7.95
C ARG A 202 -10.96 13.11 7.95
N ILE A 203 -10.43 11.94 8.32
CA ILE A 203 -9.02 11.60 8.24
C ILE A 203 -8.89 10.50 7.19
N VAL A 204 -8.06 10.75 6.18
CA VAL A 204 -7.69 9.78 5.16
C VAL A 204 -6.26 9.37 5.46
N HIS A 205 -5.97 8.06 5.55
CA HIS A 205 -4.59 7.62 5.79
C HIS A 205 -3.92 7.29 4.46
N HIS A 206 -2.83 7.96 4.17
CA HIS A 206 -2.07 7.74 2.95
C HIS A 206 -0.61 7.46 3.33
N PHE A 207 -0.21 6.21 3.12
CA PHE A 207 1.10 5.73 3.52
C PHE A 207 2.07 5.83 2.36
N ILE A 208 3.15 6.57 2.61
CA ILE A 208 4.20 6.86 1.64
C ILE A 208 5.49 6.19 2.10
N ALA A 209 6.08 5.38 1.23
CA ALA A 209 7.40 4.81 1.41
C ALA A 209 8.48 5.81 0.98
N LEU A 210 9.47 6.00 1.87
CA LEU A 210 10.68 6.80 1.66
C LEU A 210 10.40 8.21 1.15
N ASP A 211 9.30 8.79 1.63
CA ASP A 211 8.83 10.14 1.31
C ASP A 211 8.53 10.39 -0.18
N SER A 212 8.40 9.34 -1.00
CA SER A 212 8.25 9.50 -2.46
C SER A 212 7.20 8.60 -3.10
N VAL A 213 6.95 7.40 -2.55
CA VAL A 213 6.09 6.40 -3.22
C VAL A 213 4.86 6.09 -2.37
N SER A 214 3.69 6.44 -2.88
CA SER A 214 2.39 6.03 -2.34
C SER A 214 2.25 4.51 -2.43
N ILE A 215 1.99 3.83 -1.31
CA ILE A 215 1.91 2.37 -1.27
C ILE A 215 0.56 1.86 -0.76
N VAL A 216 0.04 2.43 0.32
CA VAL A 216 -1.19 2.00 0.97
C VAL A 216 -2.10 3.20 1.21
N PHE A 217 -3.38 3.04 0.94
CA PHE A 217 -4.41 4.05 1.12
C PHE A 217 -5.57 3.48 1.94
N PHE A 218 -6.04 4.22 2.95
CA PHE A 218 -7.23 3.87 3.73
C PHE A 218 -8.30 4.93 3.61
N GLU A 219 -9.48 4.47 3.23
CA GLU A 219 -10.73 5.21 3.29
C GLU A 219 -11.61 4.68 4.41
N VAL A 220 -11.86 5.51 5.42
CA VAL A 220 -12.74 5.18 6.54
C VAL A 220 -14.08 5.88 6.37
N LYS A 221 -15.17 5.10 6.41
CA LYS A 221 -16.56 5.59 6.37
C LYS A 221 -17.25 5.34 7.69
N LYS A 222 -18.21 6.23 8.06
CA LYS A 222 -19.02 6.03 9.28
C LYS A 222 -19.91 4.80 9.15
N ILE A 223 -20.56 4.65 8.00
CA ILE A 223 -21.42 3.51 7.70
C ILE A 223 -21.17 3.11 6.26
N TRP A 224 -20.97 1.82 6.05
CA TRP A 224 -20.83 1.30 4.71
C TRP A 224 -22.16 0.79 4.15
N THR A 225 -22.73 1.61 3.26
CA THR A 225 -24.01 1.36 2.58
C THR A 225 -23.85 0.43 1.37
N MET A 226 -24.94 -0.27 1.01
CA MET A 226 -25.02 -1.10 -0.20
C MET A 226 -25.67 -0.33 -1.36
N GLY A 227 -25.65 -0.91 -2.57
CA GLY A 227 -26.30 -0.33 -3.74
C GLY A 227 -25.54 0.88 -4.30
N LYS A 228 -26.27 1.88 -4.82
CA LYS A 228 -25.66 3.04 -5.49
C LYS A 228 -24.67 3.80 -4.59
N SER A 229 -25.06 4.10 -3.35
CA SER A 229 -24.20 4.83 -2.42
C SER A 229 -22.90 4.08 -2.11
N GLY A 230 -22.99 2.76 -1.89
CA GLY A 230 -21.80 1.92 -1.70
C GLY A 230 -20.89 1.88 -2.93
N LEU A 231 -21.50 1.87 -4.12
CA LEU A 231 -20.76 1.89 -5.38
C LEU A 231 -20.05 3.25 -5.59
N ASP A 232 -20.71 4.36 -5.28
CA ASP A 232 -20.12 5.71 -5.36
C ASP A 232 -18.93 5.87 -4.41
N ILE A 233 -19.00 5.29 -3.21
CA ILE A 233 -17.85 5.23 -2.28
C ILE A 233 -16.67 4.45 -2.89
N LYS A 234 -16.93 3.33 -3.59
CA LYS A 234 -15.87 2.63 -4.34
C LYS A 234 -15.30 3.53 -5.43
N GLY A 235 -16.15 4.29 -6.12
CA GLY A 235 -15.73 5.26 -7.12
C GLY A 235 -14.73 6.27 -6.56
N GLN A 236 -15.02 6.82 -5.37
CA GLN A 236 -14.10 7.68 -4.65
C GLN A 236 -12.75 7.00 -4.36
N VAL A 237 -12.75 5.77 -3.84
CA VAL A 237 -11.50 5.04 -3.55
C VAL A 237 -10.66 4.84 -4.83
N LEU A 238 -11.30 4.52 -5.95
CA LEU A 238 -10.63 4.32 -7.23
C LEU A 238 -10.03 5.63 -7.78
N ALA A 239 -10.70 6.76 -7.57
CA ALA A 239 -10.19 8.07 -7.97
C ALA A 239 -8.93 8.45 -7.18
N GLU A 240 -8.92 8.21 -5.86
CA GLU A 240 -7.74 8.41 -5.01
C GLU A 240 -6.59 7.47 -5.41
N CYS A 241 -6.88 6.21 -5.72
CA CYS A 241 -5.89 5.28 -6.26
C CYS A 241 -5.26 5.78 -7.57
N ALA A 242 -6.08 6.27 -8.51
CA ALA A 242 -5.58 6.80 -9.77
C ALA A 242 -4.67 8.02 -9.56
N ALA A 243 -5.02 8.91 -8.61
CA ALA A 243 -4.18 10.05 -8.24
C ALA A 243 -2.85 9.61 -7.61
N CYS A 244 -2.88 8.66 -6.67
CA CYS A 244 -1.66 8.10 -6.07
C CYS A 244 -0.77 7.42 -7.12
N ASP A 245 -1.37 6.67 -8.05
CA ASP A 245 -0.66 6.02 -9.14
C ASP A 245 0.04 7.04 -10.06
N TYR A 246 -0.65 8.13 -10.37
CA TYR A 246 -0.12 9.25 -11.12
C TYR A 246 1.06 9.92 -10.40
N ALA A 247 0.96 10.12 -9.08
CA ALA A 247 2.07 10.66 -8.29
C ALA A 247 3.32 9.78 -8.36
N ASN A 248 3.14 8.47 -8.16
CA ASN A 248 4.22 7.50 -8.29
C ASN A 248 4.84 7.55 -9.69
N LEU A 249 4.02 7.65 -10.74
CA LEU A 249 4.50 7.75 -12.12
C LEU A 249 5.42 8.95 -12.32
N LYS A 250 5.05 10.11 -11.78
CA LYS A 250 5.83 11.36 -11.95
C LYS A 250 7.15 11.34 -11.23
N GLU A 251 7.23 10.62 -10.11
CA GLU A 251 8.48 10.34 -9.42
C GLU A 251 9.30 9.22 -10.10
N GLY A 252 8.81 8.67 -11.21
CA GLY A 252 9.48 7.63 -11.99
C GLY A 252 9.38 6.25 -11.38
N HIS A 253 8.36 6.01 -10.56
CA HIS A 253 8.10 4.77 -9.85
C HIS A 253 6.88 4.04 -10.43
N TRP A 254 6.98 2.72 -10.46
CA TRP A 254 5.83 1.85 -10.62
C TRP A 254 5.65 1.03 -9.35
N VAL A 255 4.47 1.13 -8.73
CA VAL A 255 4.01 0.31 -7.60
C VAL A 255 2.48 0.20 -7.72
N PRO A 256 1.88 -1.01 -7.59
CA PRO A 256 0.43 -1.12 -7.49
C PRO A 256 -0.06 -0.40 -6.23
N ILE A 257 -1.14 0.38 -6.34
CA ILE A 257 -1.72 1.06 -5.17
C ILE A 257 -2.59 0.06 -4.42
N LEU A 258 -2.28 -0.13 -3.13
CA LEU A 258 -2.99 -1.05 -2.25
C LEU A 258 -3.98 -0.24 -1.41
N ALA A 259 -5.27 -0.28 -1.74
CA ALA A 259 -6.29 0.50 -1.05
C ALA A 259 -7.16 -0.34 -0.13
N ILE A 260 -7.70 0.28 0.92
CA ILE A 260 -8.58 -0.32 1.90
C ILE A 260 -9.78 0.62 2.09
N LEU A 261 -10.98 0.09 1.89
CA LEU A 261 -12.22 0.75 2.29
C LEU A 261 -12.74 0.06 3.55
N CYS A 262 -13.02 0.81 4.61
CA CYS A 262 -13.59 0.22 5.81
C CYS A 262 -14.54 1.13 6.57
N ASP A 263 -15.41 0.52 7.35
CA ASP A 263 -16.13 1.16 8.46
C ASP A 263 -15.72 0.52 9.80
N GLY A 264 -14.62 -0.24 9.82
CA GLY A 264 -14.11 -0.97 10.98
C GLY A 264 -14.85 -2.26 11.29
N ASN A 265 -16.18 -2.32 11.12
CA ASN A 265 -16.91 -3.58 11.18
C ASN A 265 -16.72 -4.40 9.89
N ASN A 266 -16.41 -3.72 8.79
CA ASN A 266 -16.21 -4.31 7.47
C ASN A 266 -14.98 -3.69 6.80
N PHE A 267 -14.27 -4.50 6.01
CA PHE A 267 -13.12 -4.09 5.20
C PHE A 267 -13.26 -4.64 3.77
N GLU A 268 -12.83 -3.89 2.76
CA GLU A 268 -12.58 -4.38 1.39
C GLU A 268 -11.24 -3.86 0.93
N PHE A 269 -10.43 -4.78 0.43
CA PHE A 269 -9.08 -4.53 -0.03
C PHE A 269 -9.09 -4.44 -1.55
N PHE A 270 -8.38 -3.44 -2.08
CA PHE A 270 -8.29 -3.18 -3.50
C PHE A 270 -6.83 -3.18 -3.96
N VAL A 271 -6.60 -3.74 -5.14
CA VAL A 271 -5.34 -3.55 -5.87
C VAL A 271 -5.64 -2.78 -7.13
N PHE A 272 -5.04 -1.60 -7.25
CA PHE A 272 -5.05 -0.80 -8.46
C PHE A 272 -3.74 -1.05 -9.22
N ASP A 273 -3.80 -1.80 -10.32
CA ASP A 273 -2.64 -2.08 -11.18
C ASP A 273 -2.79 -1.40 -12.53
N SER A 274 -2.12 -0.26 -12.66
CA SER A 274 -2.07 0.55 -13.87
C SER A 274 -1.18 0.02 -14.98
N SER A 275 -0.29 -0.93 -14.70
CA SER A 275 0.47 -1.59 -15.76
C SER A 275 -0.42 -2.55 -16.53
N ASP A 276 -1.19 -3.36 -15.79
CA ASP A 276 -2.06 -4.37 -16.39
C ASP A 276 -3.45 -3.81 -16.70
N LYS A 277 -3.73 -2.58 -16.28
CA LYS A 277 -5.02 -1.88 -16.44
C LYS A 277 -6.17 -2.67 -15.83
N VAL A 278 -5.97 -3.18 -14.62
CA VAL A 278 -6.95 -4.00 -13.90
C VAL A 278 -7.11 -3.53 -12.46
N ILE A 279 -8.33 -3.71 -11.95
CA ILE A 279 -8.68 -3.50 -10.55
C ILE A 279 -9.05 -4.84 -9.95
N HIS A 280 -8.50 -5.14 -8.79
CA HIS A 280 -8.94 -6.27 -7.97
C HIS A 280 -9.62 -5.80 -6.70
N SER A 281 -10.59 -6.57 -6.22
CA SER A 281 -11.27 -6.37 -4.94
C SER A 281 -11.46 -7.70 -4.21
N SER A 282 -11.28 -7.67 -2.88
CA SER A 282 -11.59 -8.81 -2.01
C SER A 282 -13.09 -9.05 -1.82
N GLY A 283 -13.92 -8.09 -2.19
CA GLY A 283 -15.24 -7.94 -1.62
C GLY A 283 -15.19 -7.64 -0.12
N ARG A 284 -16.36 -7.64 0.51
CA ARG A 284 -16.50 -7.34 1.94
C ARG A 284 -15.99 -8.48 2.80
N ILE A 285 -15.05 -8.17 3.69
CA ILE A 285 -14.51 -9.03 4.75
C ILE A 285 -14.97 -8.44 6.09
N ILE A 286 -15.36 -9.32 7.02
CA ILE A 286 -15.73 -8.93 8.37
C ILE A 286 -14.48 -8.48 9.13
N GLY A 287 -14.55 -7.28 9.70
CA GLY A 287 -13.50 -6.65 10.49
C GLY A 287 -13.67 -6.88 11.99
N ILE A 288 -13.69 -5.79 12.74
CA ILE A 288 -13.83 -5.76 14.19
C ILE A 288 -15.26 -6.13 14.58
N ILE A 289 -15.38 -7.01 15.57
CA ILE A 289 -16.66 -7.42 16.15
C ILE A 289 -16.71 -6.82 17.56
N VAL A 290 -17.15 -5.57 17.65
CA VAL A 290 -17.54 -4.92 18.92
C VAL A 290 -19.04 -5.09 19.03
N ALA A 291 -19.57 -5.63 20.11
CA ALA A 291 -20.89 -6.22 20.00
C ALA A 291 -21.76 -5.97 21.23
N GLU A 292 -23.04 -5.72 20.97
CA GLU A 292 -24.16 -6.31 21.73
C GLU A 292 -24.34 -7.82 21.42
N ARG A 293 -23.50 -8.43 20.56
CA ARG A 293 -23.60 -9.78 19.96
C ARG A 293 -22.39 -10.72 20.13
N GLY A 294 -21.38 -10.37 20.93
CA GLY A 294 -20.12 -11.11 21.04
C GLY A 294 -19.42 -10.76 22.36
N ASP A 295 -18.70 -11.72 22.94
CA ASP A 295 -17.95 -11.49 24.17
C ASP A 295 -16.62 -10.76 23.89
N HIS A 296 -15.85 -10.45 24.95
CA HIS A 296 -14.54 -9.80 24.79
C HIS A 296 -13.55 -10.66 23.99
N ALA A 297 -13.75 -11.98 23.92
CA ALA A 297 -12.91 -12.88 23.14
C ALA A 297 -13.19 -12.75 21.63
N ASP A 298 -14.44 -12.51 21.21
CA ASP A 298 -14.77 -12.21 19.81
C ASP A 298 -14.11 -10.92 19.33
N LEU A 299 -14.12 -9.88 20.17
CA LEU A 299 -13.40 -8.63 19.90
C LEU A 299 -11.90 -8.88 19.76
N LEU A 300 -11.31 -9.63 20.70
CA LEU A 300 -9.88 -9.94 20.67
C LEU A 300 -9.49 -10.74 19.41
N ALA A 301 -10.28 -11.77 19.06
CA ALA A 301 -10.04 -12.61 17.89
C ALA A 301 -10.22 -11.85 16.57
N SER A 302 -11.25 -11.01 16.46
CA SER A 302 -11.50 -10.16 15.29
C SER A 302 -10.44 -9.07 15.13
N THR A 303 -9.98 -8.48 16.24
CA THR A 303 -8.83 -7.57 16.27
C THR A 303 -7.57 -8.26 15.74
N LYS A 304 -7.25 -9.45 16.25
CA LYS A 304 -6.09 -10.24 15.79
C LYS A 304 -6.14 -10.45 14.28
N ARG A 305 -7.26 -10.95 13.78
CA ARG A 305 -7.45 -11.27 12.37
C ARG A 305 -7.32 -10.03 11.49
N THR A 306 -7.97 -8.94 11.89
CA THR A 306 -7.95 -7.67 11.14
C THR A 306 -6.53 -7.12 11.07
N CYS A 307 -5.82 -7.04 12.20
CA CYS A 307 -4.44 -6.57 12.24
C CYS A 307 -3.50 -7.42 11.37
N GLU A 308 -3.67 -8.74 11.31
CA GLU A 308 -2.88 -9.61 10.43
C GLU A 308 -3.13 -9.40 8.93
N TYR A 309 -4.37 -9.06 8.54
CA TYR A 309 -4.67 -8.64 7.17
C TYR A 309 -3.99 -7.30 6.84
N LEU A 310 -4.11 -6.32 7.73
CA LEU A 310 -3.45 -5.03 7.57
C LEU A 310 -1.94 -5.19 7.48
N PHE A 311 -1.36 -6.07 8.30
CA PHE A 311 0.08 -6.31 8.31
C PHE A 311 0.58 -6.89 6.99
N ASP A 312 -0.13 -7.87 6.44
CA ASP A 312 0.20 -8.43 5.12
C ASP A 312 0.18 -7.35 4.03
N TRP A 313 -0.81 -6.45 4.08
CA TRP A 313 -0.95 -5.31 3.17
C TRP A 313 0.24 -4.36 3.23
N PHE A 314 0.67 -3.98 4.45
CA PHE A 314 1.82 -3.10 4.65
C PHE A 314 3.14 -3.74 4.17
N ILE A 315 3.35 -5.04 4.43
CA ILE A 315 4.54 -5.76 3.96
C ILE A 315 4.58 -5.81 2.43
N MET A 316 3.45 -6.09 1.77
CA MET A 316 3.39 -6.12 0.30
C MET A 316 3.66 -4.73 -0.30
N GLY A 317 3.05 -3.68 0.26
CA GLY A 317 3.30 -2.30 -0.17
C GLY A 317 4.77 -1.91 -0.01
N TYR A 318 5.37 -2.27 1.13
CA TYR A 318 6.80 -2.07 1.40
C TYR A 318 7.69 -2.79 0.38
N ILE A 319 7.47 -4.09 0.16
CA ILE A 319 8.23 -4.89 -0.81
C ILE A 319 8.16 -4.29 -2.21
N ASN A 320 6.97 -3.88 -2.66
CA ASN A 320 6.81 -3.26 -3.97
C ASN A 320 7.60 -1.95 -4.07
N SER A 321 7.63 -1.15 -3.00
CA SER A 321 8.46 0.07 -2.96
C SER A 321 9.95 -0.25 -3.08
N LEU A 322 10.46 -1.24 -2.35
CA LEU A 322 11.87 -1.65 -2.42
C LEU A 322 12.25 -2.11 -3.84
N ARG A 323 11.38 -2.89 -4.50
CA ARG A 323 11.58 -3.30 -5.90
C ARG A 323 11.67 -2.07 -6.82
N SER A 324 10.77 -1.11 -6.66
CA SER A 324 10.75 0.11 -7.44
C SER A 324 12.02 0.96 -7.26
N PHE A 325 12.45 1.18 -6.01
CA PHE A 325 13.70 1.89 -5.71
C PHE A 325 14.95 1.14 -6.19
N GLY A 326 14.98 -0.19 -6.02
CA GLY A 326 16.06 -1.04 -6.52
C GLY A 326 16.20 -0.95 -8.04
N GLN A 327 15.08 -1.02 -8.78
CA GLN A 327 15.06 -0.85 -10.23
C GLN A 327 15.55 0.54 -10.66
N GLN A 328 15.08 1.59 -9.98
CA GLN A 328 15.51 2.97 -10.27
C GLN A 328 17.02 3.16 -10.00
N SER A 329 17.54 2.62 -8.89
CA SER A 329 18.97 2.61 -8.56
C SER A 329 19.78 1.87 -9.63
N SER A 330 19.32 0.68 -10.04
CA SER A 330 19.94 -0.14 -11.07
C SER A 330 20.01 0.61 -12.41
N ASN A 331 18.91 1.21 -12.85
CA ASN A 331 18.84 2.01 -14.08
C ASN A 331 19.84 3.18 -14.08
N ARG A 332 20.00 3.86 -12.93
CA ARG A 332 20.98 4.96 -12.76
C ARG A 332 22.44 4.48 -12.69
N SER A 333 22.66 3.21 -12.36
CA SER A 333 23.99 2.60 -12.17
C SER A 333 24.58 1.95 -13.43
N ARG A 334 23.92 2.03 -14.59
CA ARG A 334 24.36 1.47 -15.88
C ARG A 334 25.77 1.90 -16.34
N VAL A 335 26.36 2.92 -15.71
CA VAL A 335 27.73 3.40 -15.96
C VAL A 335 28.75 2.90 -14.90
N LYS A 336 28.33 2.64 -13.65
CA LYS A 336 29.17 2.11 -12.57
C LYS A 336 28.30 1.53 -11.46
N LYS A 337 28.54 0.27 -11.07
CA LYS A 337 27.79 -0.40 -9.99
C LYS A 337 27.94 0.39 -8.69
N ARG A 338 26.82 0.78 -8.07
CA ARG A 338 26.78 1.54 -6.82
C ARG A 338 26.53 0.58 -5.65
N VAL A 339 27.18 0.82 -4.52
CA VAL A 339 26.96 0.07 -3.26
C VAL A 339 25.49 0.07 -2.85
N SER A 340 24.78 1.18 -3.13
CA SER A 340 23.35 1.30 -2.84
C SER A 340 22.48 0.26 -3.56
N THR A 341 22.88 -0.24 -4.73
CA THR A 341 22.10 -1.25 -5.46
C THR A 341 22.13 -2.59 -4.73
N ASP A 342 23.28 -3.02 -4.22
CA ASP A 342 23.41 -4.25 -3.44
C ASP A 342 22.66 -4.16 -2.10
N GLN A 343 22.59 -2.96 -1.52
CA GLN A 343 21.80 -2.68 -0.31
C GLN A 343 20.29 -2.81 -0.56
N TRP A 344 19.76 -2.28 -1.67
CA TRP A 344 18.36 -2.48 -2.06
C TRP A 344 18.02 -3.96 -2.28
N GLU A 345 18.90 -4.71 -2.95
CA GLU A 345 18.70 -6.15 -3.19
C GLU A 345 18.71 -6.96 -1.88
N SER A 346 19.59 -6.60 -0.95
CA SER A 346 19.67 -7.22 0.38
C SER A 346 18.40 -6.93 1.19
N ALA A 347 17.98 -5.66 1.24
CA ALA A 347 16.77 -5.23 1.93
C ALA A 347 15.54 -5.94 1.35
N LEU A 348 15.43 -6.03 0.03
CA LEU A 348 14.34 -6.73 -0.64
C LEU A 348 14.33 -8.23 -0.31
N THR A 349 15.49 -8.88 -0.35
CA THR A 349 15.62 -10.31 -0.03
C THR A 349 15.18 -10.58 1.41
N ALA A 350 15.59 -9.73 2.36
CA ALA A 350 15.16 -9.81 3.74
C ALA A 350 13.65 -9.57 3.90
N ALA A 351 13.06 -8.63 3.15
CA ALA A 351 11.61 -8.37 3.17
C ALA A 351 10.81 -9.53 2.59
N ASP A 352 11.21 -10.09 1.44
CA ASP A 352 10.58 -11.27 0.84
C ASP A 352 10.66 -12.49 1.80
N THR A 353 11.81 -12.66 2.48
CA THR A 353 11.98 -13.71 3.50
C THR A 353 11.04 -13.47 4.69
N ALA A 354 10.96 -12.24 5.19
CA ALA A 354 10.04 -11.88 6.26
C ALA A 354 8.59 -12.22 5.89
N HIS A 355 8.14 -11.82 4.70
CA HIS A 355 6.79 -12.08 4.21
C HIS A 355 6.48 -13.57 4.14
N TRP A 356 7.42 -14.37 3.63
CA TRP A 356 7.27 -15.83 3.58
C TRP A 356 7.09 -16.44 4.97
N PHE A 357 7.95 -16.09 5.93
CA PHE A 357 7.84 -16.60 7.30
C PHE A 357 6.54 -16.18 7.97
N LEU A 358 6.09 -14.94 7.77
CA LEU A 358 4.89 -14.41 8.40
C LEU A 358 3.61 -15.04 7.85
N ARG A 359 3.55 -15.32 6.55
CA ARG A 359 2.44 -16.09 5.96
C ARG A 359 2.49 -17.57 6.34
N GLY A 360 3.67 -18.18 6.30
CA GLY A 360 3.86 -19.56 6.76
C GLY A 360 3.48 -19.74 8.23
N ALA A 361 3.72 -18.72 9.06
CA ALA A 361 3.28 -18.69 10.45
C ALA A 361 1.74 -18.65 10.58
N ALA A 362 1.04 -17.93 9.70
CA ALA A 362 -0.43 -17.95 9.68
C ALA A 362 -0.97 -19.34 9.30
N GLU A 363 -0.39 -19.96 8.27
CA GLU A 363 -0.74 -21.32 7.84
C GLU A 363 -0.44 -22.36 8.94
N ALA A 364 0.70 -22.26 9.63
CA ALA A 364 1.06 -23.14 10.74
C ALA A 364 0.04 -23.03 11.88
N ALA A 365 -0.41 -21.81 12.21
CA ALA A 365 -1.42 -21.59 13.23
C ALA A 365 -2.79 -22.17 12.84
N GLU A 366 -3.20 -22.02 11.58
CA GLU A 366 -4.44 -22.62 11.06
C GLU A 366 -4.41 -24.16 11.14
N ASN A 367 -3.22 -24.75 11.01
CA ASN A 367 -3.00 -26.19 11.17
C ASN A 367 -2.77 -26.64 12.62
N GLY A 368 -2.98 -25.76 13.61
CA GLY A 368 -2.84 -26.07 15.04
C GLY A 368 -1.39 -26.14 15.56
N LYS A 369 -0.39 -25.79 14.75
CA LYS A 369 1.03 -25.76 15.13
C LYS A 369 1.41 -24.41 15.74
N LEU A 370 0.88 -24.12 16.92
CA LEU A 370 0.94 -22.77 17.51
C LEU A 370 2.36 -22.33 17.90
N GLU A 371 3.18 -23.25 18.41
CA GLU A 371 4.58 -22.95 18.78
C GLU A 371 5.42 -22.62 17.54
N ASP A 372 5.33 -23.45 16.50
CA ASP A 372 5.99 -23.20 15.19
C ASP A 372 5.54 -21.86 14.61
N ALA A 373 4.24 -21.58 14.66
CA ALA A 373 3.67 -20.33 14.17
C ALA A 373 4.25 -19.11 14.91
N GLU A 374 4.45 -19.19 16.23
CA GLU A 374 5.02 -18.09 17.02
C GLU A 374 6.51 -17.89 16.72
N ILE A 375 7.27 -18.98 16.58
CA ILE A 375 8.69 -18.95 16.21
C ILE A 375 8.86 -18.34 14.81
N MET A 376 8.07 -18.80 13.84
CA MET A 376 8.11 -18.30 12.47
C MET A 376 7.71 -16.83 12.40
N ALA A 377 6.66 -16.42 13.12
CA ALA A 377 6.23 -15.02 13.16
C ALA A 377 7.34 -14.13 13.73
N SER A 378 7.95 -14.54 14.84
CA SER A 378 9.05 -13.81 15.48
C SER A 378 10.26 -13.67 14.55
N TYR A 379 10.64 -14.76 13.88
CA TYR A 379 11.73 -14.73 12.90
C TYR A 379 11.39 -13.83 11.69
N GLY A 380 10.14 -13.85 11.24
CA GLY A 380 9.64 -12.95 10.21
C GLY A 380 9.79 -11.47 10.58
N ILE A 381 9.44 -11.08 11.82
CA ILE A 381 9.66 -9.73 12.33
C ILE A 381 11.14 -9.35 12.34
N GLU A 382 12.03 -10.24 12.79
CA GLU A 382 13.47 -9.96 12.78
C GLU A 382 14.02 -9.76 11.37
N LYS A 383 13.54 -10.54 10.39
CA LYS A 383 13.89 -10.32 8.98
C LYS A 383 13.35 -9.00 8.43
N LEU A 384 12.17 -8.58 8.85
CA LEU A 384 11.63 -7.28 8.48
C LEU A 384 12.50 -6.15 9.06
N LYS A 385 12.91 -6.25 10.32
CA LYS A 385 13.84 -5.28 10.95
C LYS A 385 15.19 -5.21 10.22
N VAL A 386 15.73 -6.36 9.81
CA VAL A 386 16.96 -6.43 9.00
C VAL A 386 16.75 -5.77 7.63
N SER A 387 15.61 -5.99 6.98
CA SER A 387 15.29 -5.32 5.72
C SER A 387 15.32 -3.80 5.86
N VAL A 388 14.64 -3.28 6.89
CA VAL A 388 14.54 -1.84 7.16
C VAL A 388 15.91 -1.23 7.44
N SER A 389 16.77 -1.91 8.20
CA SER A 389 18.13 -1.41 8.52
C SER A 389 19.10 -1.44 7.33
N GLN A 390 18.80 -2.22 6.30
CA GLN A 390 19.64 -2.34 5.09
C GLN A 390 19.30 -1.29 4.03
N ILE A 391 18.22 -0.54 4.19
CA ILE A 391 17.84 0.50 3.23
C ILE A 391 18.96 1.55 3.12
N PRO A 392 19.40 1.92 1.91
CA PRO A 392 20.48 2.89 1.70
C PRO A 392 19.99 4.35 1.82
N ARG A 393 19.12 4.62 2.79
CA ARG A 393 18.58 5.93 3.15
C ARG A 393 18.40 5.98 4.66
N GLN A 394 18.75 7.11 5.27
CA GLN A 394 18.43 7.32 6.67
C GLN A 394 16.91 7.46 6.83
N PRO A 395 16.33 6.87 7.88
CA PRO A 395 14.93 7.10 8.20
C PRO A 395 14.71 8.57 8.57
N LEU A 396 13.51 9.09 8.29
CA LEU A 396 13.16 10.48 8.61
C LEU A 396 13.27 10.78 10.11
N TYR A 397 13.07 9.75 10.94
CA TYR A 397 13.16 9.83 12.38
C TYR A 397 13.81 8.57 12.94
N GLU A 398 14.99 8.70 13.54
CA GLU A 398 15.78 7.58 14.09
C GLU A 398 15.95 7.65 15.62
N ARG A 399 15.54 8.77 16.25
CA ARG A 399 15.82 9.02 17.66
C ARG A 399 14.78 8.37 18.57
N ASN A 400 15.21 7.49 19.49
CA ASN A 400 14.35 7.08 20.59
C ASN A 400 14.32 8.21 21.64
N LEU A 401 13.15 8.76 21.96
CA LEU A 401 13.03 9.78 23.02
C LEU A 401 13.47 9.23 24.39
N GLU A 402 13.28 7.93 24.64
CA GLU A 402 13.73 7.26 25.87
C GLU A 402 15.27 7.27 26.01
N SER A 403 16.02 7.41 24.91
CA SER A 403 17.48 7.59 24.99
C SER A 403 17.88 8.94 25.61
N LEU A 404 16.95 9.90 25.63
CA LEU A 404 17.14 11.20 26.29
C LEU A 404 16.62 11.19 27.73
N TRP A 405 15.78 10.22 28.09
CA TRP A 405 15.19 10.10 29.41
C TRP A 405 14.73 8.65 29.68
N ASP A 406 15.44 7.97 30.56
CA ASP A 406 15.18 6.57 30.95
C ASP A 406 14.12 6.44 32.08
N GLY A 407 13.53 7.55 32.50
CA GLY A 407 12.55 7.57 33.59
C GLY A 407 13.14 7.40 35.00
N SER A 408 14.46 7.32 35.17
CA SER A 408 15.10 7.11 36.48
C SER A 408 14.99 8.31 37.43
N LYS A 409 14.76 9.51 36.89
CA LYS A 409 14.54 10.77 37.62
C LYS A 409 13.48 11.63 36.90
N PRO A 410 12.86 12.63 37.54
CA PRO A 410 11.94 13.55 36.87
C PRO A 410 12.56 14.19 35.62
N LEU A 411 11.74 14.45 34.59
CA LEU A 411 12.22 14.94 33.28
C LEU A 411 12.95 16.28 33.40
N GLU A 412 12.47 17.17 34.26
CA GLU A 412 13.04 18.49 34.55
C GLU A 412 14.46 18.35 35.13
N GLU A 413 14.67 17.35 35.99
CA GLU A 413 15.98 17.05 36.56
C GLU A 413 16.89 16.35 35.55
N ALA A 414 16.32 15.47 34.70
CA ALA A 414 17.04 14.81 33.62
C ALA A 414 17.57 15.78 32.57
N LEU A 415 16.85 16.88 32.33
CA LEU A 415 17.16 17.87 31.30
C LEU A 415 17.61 19.22 31.85
N SER A 416 17.93 19.30 33.15
CA SER A 416 18.34 20.52 33.85
C SER A 416 19.52 21.24 33.18
N ASP A 417 20.51 20.48 32.68
CA ASP A 417 21.67 21.04 31.96
C ASP A 417 21.31 21.72 30.63
N ARG A 418 20.14 21.43 30.06
CA ARG A 418 19.70 21.98 28.78
C ARG A 418 18.95 23.31 28.90
N LYS A 419 18.63 23.77 30.13
CA LYS A 419 17.87 25.01 30.39
C LYS A 419 16.57 25.10 29.57
N ILE A 420 15.88 23.97 29.40
CA ILE A 420 14.62 23.89 28.65
C ILE A 420 13.45 24.30 29.55
N PHE A 421 13.57 24.03 30.86
CA PHE A 421 12.57 24.29 31.88
C PHE A 421 13.00 25.42 32.82
#